data_AF-A0A645EWN5-F1
#
_entry.id   AF-A0A645EWN5-F1
#
_cell.length_a   1.000
_cell.length_b   1.000
_cell.length_c   1.000
_cell.angle_alpha   90.00
_cell.angle_beta   90.00
_cell.angle_gamma   90.00
#
_symmetry.space_group_name_H-M   'P 1'
#
loop_
_entity.id
_entity.type
_entity.pdbx_description
1 polymer ?
#
loop_
_entity_poly.entity_id
_entity_poly.type
_entity_poly.pdbx_seq_one_letter_code
_entity_poly.pdbx_strand_id
1 'polypeptide(L)'
;MEIVKRAIEEPVRQIAFNAGLEGAVIVDTIKRSESGIGFNALTEEYVDMIAAGIVDPTKVTRSALQNAASIAAMILTTETLVADKPAKEGAAPMGGGMPMGGMPGMM
;
A
#
# COMPACT_ATOMS: atom_id res chain seq x y z
N MET A 1 -3.57 -20.33 1.54
CA MET A 1 -3.64 -19.71 0.20
C MET A 1 -4.93 -18.94 -0.07
N GLU A 2 -6.05 -19.27 0.57
CA GLU A 2 -7.35 -18.65 0.27
C GLU A 2 -7.41 -17.12 0.47
N ILE A 3 -6.69 -16.58 1.46
CA ILE A 3 -6.61 -15.11 1.66
C ILE A 3 -6.00 -14.43 0.44
N VAL A 4 -4.89 -14.96 -0.09
CA VAL A 4 -4.19 -14.37 -1.24
C VAL A 4 -5.05 -14.48 -2.51
N LYS A 5 -5.67 -15.64 -2.76
CA LYS A 5 -6.56 -15.84 -3.92
C LYS A 5 -7.73 -14.85 -3.94
N ARG A 6 -8.29 -14.53 -2.77
CA ARG A 6 -9.33 -13.51 -2.66
C ARG A 6 -8.77 -12.11 -2.83
N ALA A 7 -7.63 -11.80 -2.21
CA ALA A 7 -7.04 -10.47 -2.24
C ALA A 7 -6.62 -10.01 -3.64
N ILE A 8 -6.20 -10.93 -4.53
CA ILE A 8 -5.81 -10.58 -5.91
C ILE A 8 -7.00 -10.13 -6.78
N GLU A 9 -8.24 -10.34 -6.35
CA GLU A 9 -9.44 -9.82 -7.03
C GLU A 9 -9.68 -8.34 -6.72
N GLU A 10 -9.18 -7.85 -5.59
CA GLU A 10 -9.48 -6.50 -5.09
C GLU A 10 -9.02 -5.37 -6.01
N PRO A 11 -7.87 -5.42 -6.69
CA PRO A 11 -7.51 -4.39 -7.67
C PRO A 11 -8.56 -4.20 -8.77
N VAL A 12 -9.12 -5.29 -9.29
CA VAL A 12 -10.17 -5.23 -10.33
C VAL A 12 -11.47 -4.68 -9.73
N ARG A 13 -11.86 -5.11 -8.52
CA ARG A 13 -13.04 -4.58 -7.84
C ARG A 13 -12.91 -3.09 -7.58
N GLN A 14 -11.73 -2.63 -7.17
CA GLN A 14 -11.49 -1.22 -6.93
C GLN A 14 -11.57 -0.40 -8.23
N ILE A 15 -11.04 -0.92 -9.35
CA ILE A 15 -11.17 -0.28 -10.66
C ILE A 15 -12.65 -0.19 -11.08
N ALA A 16 -13.41 -1.28 -10.93
CA ALA A 16 -14.84 -1.29 -11.23
C ALA A 16 -15.64 -0.32 -10.35
N PHE A 17 -15.36 -0.31 -9.05
CA PHE A 17 -16.00 0.61 -8.10
C PHE A 17 -15.72 2.08 -8.47
N ASN A 18 -14.48 2.39 -8.84
CA ASN A 18 -14.11 3.74 -9.30
C ASN A 18 -14.82 4.14 -10.60
N ALA A 19 -15.19 3.17 -11.43
CA ALA A 19 -16.03 3.37 -12.63
C ALA A 19 -17.54 3.39 -12.32
N GLY A 20 -17.95 3.24 -11.05
CA GLY A 20 -19.37 3.20 -10.65
C GLY A 20 -20.08 1.87 -10.95
N LEU A 21 -19.32 0.80 -11.15
CA LEU A 21 -19.83 -0.52 -11.55
C LEU A 21 -19.75 -1.55 -10.42
N GLU A 22 -20.55 -2.62 -10.54
CA GLU A 22 -20.56 -3.72 -9.57
C GLU A 22 -19.36 -4.66 -9.78
N GLY A 23 -18.32 -4.49 -8.96
CA GLY A 23 -17.06 -5.23 -9.10
C GLY A 23 -17.19 -6.75 -8.92
N ALA A 24 -18.14 -7.23 -8.13
CA ALA A 24 -18.33 -8.68 -7.94
C ALA A 24 -18.74 -9.39 -9.23
N VAL A 25 -19.61 -8.75 -10.04
CA VAL A 25 -20.07 -9.29 -11.33
C VAL A 25 -18.93 -9.32 -12.35
N ILE A 26 -18.15 -8.24 -12.41
CA ILE A 26 -17.01 -8.14 -13.33
C ILE A 26 -15.96 -9.20 -13.00
N VAL A 27 -15.61 -9.36 -11.72
CA VAL A 27 -14.64 -10.37 -11.27
C VAL A 27 -15.12 -11.79 -11.57
N ASP A 28 -16.39 -12.14 -11.30
CA ASP A 28 -16.90 -13.47 -11.62
C ASP A 28 -16.86 -13.74 -13.13
N THR A 29 -17.18 -12.73 -13.94
CA THR A 29 -17.16 -12.84 -15.41
C THR A 29 -15.75 -13.10 -15.92
N ILE A 30 -14.75 -12.27 -15.57
CA ILE A 30 -13.37 -12.46 -16.05
C ILE A 30 -12.75 -13.78 -15.58
N LYS A 31 -13.16 -14.30 -14.41
CA LYS A 31 -12.67 -15.59 -13.89
C LYS A 31 -13.19 -16.78 -14.69
N ARG A 32 -14.35 -16.63 -15.35
CA ARG A 32 -14.95 -17.65 -16.22
C ARG A 32 -14.53 -17.50 -17.68
N SER A 33 -13.96 -16.36 -18.04
CA SER A 33 -13.46 -16.08 -19.39
C SER A 33 -12.15 -16.82 -19.70
N GLU A 34 -11.79 -16.85 -20.98
CA GLU A 34 -10.50 -17.34 -21.43
C GLU A 34 -9.35 -16.47 -20.90
N SER A 35 -8.16 -17.06 -20.78
CA SER A 35 -6.98 -16.33 -20.33
C SER A 35 -6.66 -15.18 -21.28
N GLY A 36 -6.38 -13.99 -20.73
CA GLY A 36 -6.12 -12.78 -21.50
C GLY A 36 -7.34 -11.88 -21.67
N ILE A 37 -8.55 -12.39 -21.43
CA ILE A 37 -9.75 -11.57 -21.38
C ILE A 37 -9.84 -10.83 -20.04
N GLY A 38 -10.07 -9.52 -20.10
CA GLY A 38 -10.30 -8.66 -18.95
C GLY A 38 -11.41 -7.65 -19.23
N PHE A 39 -11.60 -6.71 -18.31
CA PHE A 39 -12.63 -5.69 -18.41
C PHE A 39 -12.01 -4.30 -18.60
N ASN A 40 -12.38 -3.63 -19.69
CA ASN A 40 -11.98 -2.26 -19.96
C ASN A 40 -12.94 -1.30 -19.26
N ALA A 41 -12.50 -0.69 -18.17
CA ALA A 41 -13.34 0.21 -17.37
C ALA A 41 -13.66 1.55 -18.06
N LEU A 42 -12.99 1.90 -19.17
CA LEU A 42 -13.27 3.12 -19.93
C LEU A 42 -14.44 2.93 -20.91
N THR A 43 -14.52 1.75 -21.54
CA THR A 43 -15.56 1.42 -22.54
C THR A 43 -16.65 0.50 -22.00
N GLU A 44 -16.43 -0.08 -20.82
CA GLU A 44 -17.29 -1.07 -20.17
C GLU A 44 -17.42 -2.39 -20.94
N GLU A 45 -16.38 -2.77 -21.70
CA GLU A 45 -16.37 -3.97 -22.53
C GLU A 45 -15.38 -5.03 -22.03
N TYR A 46 -15.72 -6.30 -22.25
CA TYR A 46 -14.78 -7.42 -22.06
C TYR A 46 -13.93 -7.58 -23.31
N VAL A 47 -12.61 -7.47 -23.15
CA VAL A 47 -11.68 -7.41 -24.27
C VAL A 47 -10.47 -8.31 -24.01
N ASP A 48 -9.81 -8.73 -25.09
CA ASP A 48 -8.44 -9.21 -24.99
C ASP A 48 -7.54 -8.03 -24.57
N MET A 49 -6.95 -8.15 -23.38
CA MET A 49 -6.20 -7.06 -22.75
C MET A 49 -4.93 -6.70 -23.54
N ILE A 50 -4.31 -7.67 -24.21
CA ILE A 50 -3.09 -7.45 -25.00
C ILE A 50 -3.46 -6.75 -26.31
N ALA A 51 -4.48 -7.24 -27.02
CA ALA A 51 -4.95 -6.65 -28.26
C ALA A 51 -5.49 -5.22 -28.05
N ALA A 52 -6.14 -4.97 -26.91
CA ALA A 52 -6.60 -3.64 -26.51
C ALA A 52 -5.48 -2.72 -26.00
N GLY A 53 -4.24 -3.23 -25.85
CA GLY A 53 -3.09 -2.46 -25.36
C GLY A 53 -3.12 -2.14 -23.87
N ILE A 54 -3.99 -2.81 -23.09
CA ILE A 54 -4.11 -2.66 -21.63
C ILE A 54 -3.17 -3.65 -20.96
N VAL A 55 -1.89 -3.29 -20.89
CA VAL A 55 -0.82 -4.17 -20.43
C VAL A 55 -0.04 -3.59 -19.26
N ASP A 56 0.25 -4.45 -18.28
CA ASP A 56 1.14 -4.13 -17.18
C ASP A 56 2.47 -4.90 -17.32
N PRO A 57 3.63 -4.26 -17.13
CA PRO A 57 4.90 -4.97 -17.09
C PRO A 57 4.91 -6.02 -15.96
N THR A 58 5.39 -7.23 -16.23
CA THR A 58 5.43 -8.32 -15.24
C THR A 58 6.10 -7.93 -13.92
N LYS A 59 7.14 -7.09 -13.99
CA LYS A 59 7.84 -6.59 -12.80
C LYS A 59 6.89 -5.80 -11.88
N VAL A 60 6.00 -4.99 -12.44
CA VAL A 60 5.09 -4.12 -11.68
C VAL A 60 4.14 -4.99 -10.87
N THR A 61 3.36 -5.86 -11.52
CA THR A 61 2.37 -6.72 -10.85
C THR A 61 3.01 -7.64 -9.82
N ARG A 62 4.16 -8.26 -10.15
CA ARG A 62 4.89 -9.12 -9.22
C ARG A 62 5.38 -8.35 -7.99
N SER A 63 6.02 -7.20 -8.20
CA SER A 63 6.56 -6.40 -7.09
C SER A 63 5.47 -5.84 -6.18
N ALA A 64 4.33 -5.44 -6.75
CA ALA A 64 3.17 -4.97 -5.99
C ALA A 64 2.66 -6.06 -5.03
N LEU A 65 2.45 -7.28 -5.54
CA LEU A 65 1.99 -8.40 -4.72
C LEU A 65 3.01 -8.79 -3.64
N GLN A 66 4.29 -8.86 -4.00
CA GLN A 66 5.37 -9.22 -3.05
C GLN A 66 5.49 -8.20 -1.91
N ASN A 67 5.49 -6.90 -2.25
CA ASN A 67 5.60 -5.84 -1.25
C ASN A 67 4.37 -5.79 -0.34
N ALA A 68 3.17 -5.93 -0.91
CA ALA A 68 1.92 -5.99 -0.14
C ALA A 68 1.90 -7.19 0.82
N ALA A 69 2.29 -8.37 0.34
CA ALA A 69 2.39 -9.56 1.17
C ALA A 69 3.44 -9.41 2.29
N SER A 70 4.57 -8.76 2.01
CA SER A 70 5.63 -8.49 3.00
C SER A 70 5.13 -7.60 4.14
N ILE A 71 4.43 -6.51 3.82
CA ILE A 71 3.87 -5.60 4.84
C ILE A 71 2.76 -6.31 5.62
N ALA A 72 1.87 -7.03 4.93
CA ALA A 72 0.79 -7.77 5.58
C ALA A 72 1.35 -8.81 6.57
N ALA A 73 2.38 -9.57 6.19
CA ALA A 73 3.05 -10.51 7.06
C ALA A 73 3.67 -9.81 8.29
N MET A 74 4.40 -8.72 8.08
CA MET A 74 5.00 -7.94 9.17
C MET A 74 3.94 -7.50 10.18
N ILE A 75 2.84 -6.89 9.71
CA ILE A 75 1.75 -6.41 10.57
C ILE A 75 1.07 -7.56 11.31
N LEU A 76 0.76 -8.66 10.63
CA LEU A 76 0.09 -9.82 11.24
C LEU A 76 0.93 -10.48 12.34
N THR A 77 2.26 -10.36 12.29
CA THR A 77 3.17 -10.89 13.31
C THR A 77 3.59 -9.87 14.36
N THR A 78 3.12 -8.62 14.26
CA THR A 78 3.46 -7.56 15.20
C THR A 78 2.49 -7.57 16.38
N GLU A 79 2.95 -8.06 17.52
CA GLU A 79 2.13 -8.16 18.75
C GLU A 79 2.02 -6.85 19.53
N THR A 80 2.97 -5.92 19.37
CA THR A 80 3.00 -4.67 20.15
C THR A 80 3.67 -3.54 19.36
N LEU A 81 3.09 -2.34 19.48
CA LEU A 81 3.64 -1.10 18.96
C LEU A 81 3.96 -0.16 20.13
N VAL A 82 5.15 0.43 20.14
CA VAL A 82 5.56 1.45 21.11
C VAL A 82 5.63 2.78 20.37
N ALA A 83 4.98 3.80 20.93
CA ALA A 83 4.97 5.15 20.37
C ALA A 83 5.31 6.17 21.45
N ASP A 84 6.01 7.23 21.07
CA ASP A 84 6.25 8.37 21.93
C ASP A 84 4.96 9.15 22.20
N LYS A 85 4.84 9.71 23.40
CA LYS A 85 3.71 10.59 23.72
C LYS A 85 3.79 11.85 22.85
N PRO A 86 2.66 12.35 22.32
CA PRO A 86 2.62 13.64 21.65
C PRO A 86 3.27 14.71 22.54
N ALA A 87 4.19 15.48 21.97
CA ALA A 87 4.80 16.58 22.69
C ALA A 87 3.71 17.57 23.11
N LYS A 88 3.71 17.99 24.38
CA LYS A 88 2.93 19.15 24.77
C LYS A 88 3.51 20.37 24.07
N GLU A 89 2.70 21.08 23.29
CA GLU A 89 3.09 22.38 22.74
C GLU A 89 3.63 23.25 23.88
N GLY A 90 4.89 23.70 23.75
CA GLY A 90 5.54 24.57 24.73
C GLY A 90 6.74 23.98 25.48
N ALA A 91 7.13 22.72 25.25
CA ALA A 91 8.43 22.24 25.72
C ALA A 91 9.55 22.79 24.81
N ALA A 92 9.84 24.09 24.95
CA ALA A 92 11.06 24.67 24.40
C ALA A 92 12.27 23.87 24.92
N PRO A 93 13.26 23.54 24.08
CA PRO A 93 14.51 23.01 24.58
C PRO A 93 15.14 24.10 25.45
N MET A 94 15.13 23.91 26.77
CA MET A 94 16.00 24.69 27.67
C MET A 94 17.43 24.24 27.39
N GLY A 95 17.99 24.79 26.32
CA GLY A 95 19.40 24.75 26.01
C GLY A 95 20.20 25.51 27.08
N GLY A 96 21.43 25.04 27.27
CA GLY A 96 22.53 25.92 27.65
C GLY A 96 22.52 26.48 29.06
N GLY A 97 22.59 25.61 30.07
CA GLY A 97 23.17 25.98 31.36
C GLY A 97 24.67 25.68 31.37
N MET A 98 25.51 26.56 30.80
CA MET A 98 26.95 26.51 31.05
C MET A 98 27.19 26.62 32.57
N PRO A 99 27.99 25.74 33.19
CA PRO A 99 28.54 26.05 34.50
C PRO A 99 29.62 27.13 34.30
N MET A 100 29.24 28.40 34.50
CA MET A 100 30.20 29.48 34.74
C MET A 100 30.83 29.25 36.13
N GLY A 101 31.79 28.33 36.17
CA GLY A 101 32.54 27.95 37.36
C GLY A 101 34.03 28.19 37.15
N GLY A 102 34.47 29.38 37.55
CA GLY A 102 35.81 29.67 38.07
C GLY A 102 36.99 29.35 37.17
N MET A 103 37.54 30.38 36.53
CA MET A 103 38.92 30.38 36.04
C MET A 103 39.83 30.86 37.18
N PRO A 104 40.59 30.00 37.86
CA PRO A 104 41.63 30.41 38.81
C PRO A 104 42.85 30.86 38.00
N GLY A 105 43.45 31.96 38.45
CA GLY A 105 44.47 32.66 37.70
C GLY A 105 45.82 31.94 37.53
N MET A 106 46.59 32.57 36.64
CA MET A 106 48.02 32.90 36.78
C MET A 106 49.06 31.85 36.38
N MET A 107 49.89 32.30 35.42
CA MET A 107 51.17 31.80 34.89
C MET A 107 51.11 30.73 33.79
#